data_AF-A0A7H1RLU4-F1
#
_entry.id   AF-A0A7H1RLU4-F1
#
_cell.length_a   1.000
_cell.length_b   1.000
_cell.length_c   1.000
_cell.angle_alpha   90.00
_cell.angle_beta   90.00
_cell.angle_gamma   90.00
#
_symmetry.space_group_name_H-M   'P 1'
#
loop_
_entity.id
_entity.type
_entity.pdbx_description
1 polymer ?
#
loop_
_entity_poly.entity_id
_entity_poly.type
_entity_poly.pdbx_seq_one_letter_code
_entity_poly.pdbx_strand_id
1 'polypeptide(L)'
;MLDAFSKPAEKLRNENPKGRWEHTLERNASLISAPWDYEGGVVDETREITFLRDFFNLFHECMHSCQTMDVISVLTRQTLSQTPDEHLTTVITYWSESYLNEVYILKLRLGDFVTYAERKYKKDKDFAEPIVGICKDLREFAEKQLAPFITTRGEHVHSRRYRSTDPELARLGVLDVSINSLGQTELKPVRDEAIQAATAWLFKQTDRAAETCWALFDGTCMVLAEGIVTENDWIIVPIPFKDNPDPFLKDFNADT
;
A
#
# COMPACT_ATOMS: atom_id res chain seq x y z
N MET A 1 -17.24 -11.71 -14.76
CA MET A 1 -15.98 -12.41 -14.42
C MET A 1 -15.98 -12.75 -12.94
N LEU A 2 -16.32 -11.82 -12.04
CA LEU A 2 -16.48 -12.05 -10.60
C LEU A 2 -17.59 -13.06 -10.18
N ASP A 3 -18.75 -13.10 -10.86
CA ASP A 3 -19.86 -14.02 -10.52
C ASP A 3 -19.58 -15.51 -10.79
N ALA A 4 -18.56 -15.83 -11.59
CA ALA A 4 -18.19 -17.22 -11.86
C ALA A 4 -17.45 -17.87 -10.67
N PHE A 5 -16.88 -17.05 -9.76
CA PHE A 5 -16.05 -17.50 -8.65
C PHE A 5 -16.80 -17.58 -7.31
N SER A 6 -18.08 -17.16 -7.23
CA SER A 6 -18.85 -17.12 -5.97
C SER A 6 -19.49 -18.46 -5.56
N LYS A 7 -19.87 -19.29 -6.53
CA LYS A 7 -20.56 -20.57 -6.30
C LYS A 7 -19.69 -21.68 -5.67
N PRO A 8 -18.40 -21.82 -6.01
CA PRO A 8 -17.52 -22.79 -5.36
C PRO A 8 -17.30 -22.49 -3.86
N ALA A 9 -17.11 -21.22 -3.53
CA ALA A 9 -16.91 -20.74 -2.15
C ALA A 9 -18.12 -21.02 -1.23
N GLU A 10 -19.34 -20.95 -1.77
CA GLU A 10 -20.58 -21.21 -1.01
C GLU A 10 -20.78 -22.71 -0.73
N LYS A 11 -20.39 -23.58 -1.69
CA LYS A 11 -20.42 -25.03 -1.53
C LYS A 11 -19.43 -25.51 -0.44
N LEU A 12 -18.24 -24.92 -0.38
CA LEU A 12 -17.20 -25.29 0.58
C LEU A 12 -17.48 -24.83 2.01
N ARG A 13 -18.22 -23.74 2.21
CA ARG A 13 -18.73 -23.36 3.54
C ARG A 13 -19.67 -24.41 4.13
N ASN A 14 -20.35 -25.18 3.28
CA ASN A 14 -21.31 -26.20 3.68
C ASN A 14 -20.69 -27.58 3.96
N GLU A 15 -19.44 -27.86 3.51
CA GLU A 15 -18.76 -29.16 3.66
C GLU A 15 -17.84 -29.25 4.91
N ASN A 16 -18.04 -28.36 5.88
CA ASN A 16 -17.16 -28.12 7.02
C ASN A 16 -16.94 -29.36 7.96
N PRO A 17 -15.73 -29.94 8.04
CA PRO A 17 -15.39 -30.88 9.09
C PRO A 17 -15.15 -30.10 10.39
N LYS A 18 -16.00 -30.36 11.39
CA LYS A 18 -16.03 -29.70 12.72
C LYS A 18 -14.62 -29.43 13.27
N GLY A 19 -14.29 -28.15 13.50
CA GLY A 19 -13.13 -27.71 14.29
C GLY A 19 -11.97 -27.06 13.52
N ARG A 20 -11.93 -27.15 12.18
CA ARG A 20 -10.78 -26.66 11.40
C ARG A 20 -10.62 -25.13 11.41
N TRP A 21 -11.73 -24.41 11.48
CA TRP A 21 -11.74 -22.94 11.43
C TRP A 21 -11.38 -22.31 12.77
N GLU A 22 -11.78 -22.89 13.90
CA GLU A 22 -11.55 -22.34 15.23
C GLU A 22 -10.06 -22.31 15.58
N HIS A 23 -9.33 -23.40 15.31
CA HIS A 23 -7.88 -23.45 15.50
C HIS A 23 -7.11 -22.53 14.55
N THR A 24 -7.57 -22.41 13.29
CA THR A 24 -6.95 -21.52 12.31
C THR A 24 -7.17 -20.05 12.67
N LEU A 25 -8.36 -19.71 13.20
CA LEU A 25 -8.70 -18.37 13.69
C LEU A 25 -7.89 -17.98 14.92
N GLU A 26 -7.82 -18.83 15.95
CA GLU A 26 -7.04 -18.55 17.17
C GLU A 26 -5.53 -18.41 16.90
N ARG A 27 -4.99 -19.26 16.02
CA ARG A 27 -3.57 -19.21 15.65
C ARG A 27 -3.24 -17.99 14.79
N ASN A 28 -4.08 -17.64 13.83
CA ASN A 28 -3.88 -16.43 13.03
C ASN A 28 -4.04 -15.16 13.88
N ALA A 29 -4.99 -15.13 14.83
CA ALA A 29 -5.20 -14.00 15.72
C ALA A 29 -4.02 -13.76 16.69
N SER A 30 -3.38 -14.82 17.19
CA SER A 30 -2.18 -14.70 18.04
C SER A 30 -0.93 -14.27 17.27
N LEU A 31 -0.84 -14.59 15.97
CA LEU A 31 0.27 -14.18 15.09
C LEU A 31 0.17 -12.73 14.63
N ILE A 32 -1.05 -12.24 14.37
CA ILE A 32 -1.30 -10.83 14.01
C ILE A 32 -0.99 -9.88 15.20
N SER A 33 -0.98 -10.39 16.44
CA SER A 33 -0.80 -9.60 17.66
C SER A 33 0.63 -9.61 18.24
N ALA A 34 1.62 -10.20 17.57
CA ALA A 34 2.99 -10.25 18.05
C ALA A 34 3.71 -8.87 17.95
N PRO A 35 4.51 -8.44 18.95
CA PRO A 35 5.17 -7.14 18.95
C PRO A 35 6.23 -6.95 17.86
N TRP A 36 6.37 -5.71 17.38
CA TRP A 36 7.33 -5.27 16.35
C TRP A 36 8.80 -5.56 16.69
N ASP A 37 9.12 -5.56 17.99
CA ASP A 37 10.49 -5.64 18.51
C ASP A 37 10.94 -7.09 18.79
N TYR A 38 10.22 -8.10 18.27
CA TYR A 38 10.57 -9.51 18.44
C TYR A 38 11.79 -9.89 17.57
N GLU A 39 12.92 -9.23 17.82
CA GLU A 39 14.24 -9.67 17.43
C GLU A 39 14.76 -10.62 18.51
N GLY A 40 14.68 -11.93 18.25
CA GLY A 40 15.46 -12.91 19.00
C GLY A 40 14.78 -13.53 20.22
N GLY A 41 13.79 -14.37 19.95
CA GLY A 41 13.66 -15.63 20.69
C GLY A 41 14.01 -16.75 19.74
N VAL A 42 15.11 -17.47 19.99
CA VAL A 42 15.36 -18.76 19.34
C VAL A 42 14.31 -19.75 19.87
N VAL A 43 13.10 -19.63 19.34
CA VAL A 43 12.16 -20.73 19.29
C VAL A 43 12.44 -21.40 17.95
N ASP A 44 12.34 -22.72 17.87
CA ASP A 44 12.22 -23.45 16.59
C ASP A 44 10.97 -22.94 15.85
N GLU A 45 11.00 -21.71 15.33
CA GLU A 45 9.97 -21.13 14.50
C GLU A 45 9.99 -21.97 13.23
N THR A 46 8.92 -22.75 13.05
CA THR A 46 8.73 -23.50 11.82
C THR A 46 8.79 -22.50 10.66
N ARG A 47 9.35 -22.91 9.52
CA ARG A 47 9.45 -22.06 8.31
C ARG A 47 8.11 -21.43 7.89
N GLU A 48 7.00 -22.05 8.31
CA GLU A 48 5.62 -21.55 8.30
C GLU A 48 5.44 -20.20 9.00
N ILE A 49 5.87 -20.10 10.25
CA ILE A 49 5.70 -18.92 11.10
C ILE A 49 6.47 -17.74 10.52
N THR A 50 7.72 -17.98 10.10
CA THR A 50 8.54 -16.96 9.45
C THR A 50 7.90 -16.47 8.14
N PHE A 51 7.32 -17.37 7.34
CA PHE A 51 6.69 -16.97 6.07
C PHE A 51 5.47 -16.07 6.27
N LEU A 52 4.53 -16.47 7.13
CA LEU A 52 3.30 -15.72 7.37
C LEU A 52 3.62 -14.38 8.00
N ARG A 53 4.53 -14.35 8.99
CA ARG A 53 5.00 -13.10 9.60
C ARG A 53 5.56 -12.15 8.55
N ASP A 54 6.53 -12.59 7.75
CA ASP A 54 7.17 -11.71 6.76
C ASP A 54 6.19 -11.26 5.66
N PHE A 55 5.25 -12.13 5.25
CA PHE A 55 4.19 -11.79 4.29
C PHE A 55 3.25 -10.73 4.86
N PHE A 56 2.74 -10.94 6.08
CA PHE A 56 1.83 -10.01 6.73
C PHE A 56 2.49 -8.70 7.11
N ASN A 57 3.79 -8.70 7.41
CA ASN A 57 4.55 -7.47 7.62
C ASN A 57 4.58 -6.62 6.34
N LEU A 58 4.90 -7.22 5.19
CA LEU A 58 4.89 -6.51 3.91
C LEU A 58 3.48 -6.04 3.50
N PHE A 59 2.47 -6.87 3.75
CA PHE A 59 1.07 -6.51 3.57
C PHE A 59 0.70 -5.31 4.46
N HIS A 60 1.06 -5.35 5.74
CA HIS A 60 0.76 -4.31 6.71
C HIS A 60 1.47 -3.00 6.34
N GLU A 61 2.72 -3.04 5.89
CA GLU A 61 3.42 -1.86 5.39
C GLU A 61 2.69 -1.21 4.20
N CYS A 62 2.18 -2.01 3.26
CA CYS A 62 1.38 -1.48 2.15
C CYS A 62 0.07 -0.85 2.65
N MET A 63 -0.65 -1.55 3.53
CA MET A 63 -1.89 -1.06 4.13
C MET A 63 -1.67 0.24 4.91
N HIS A 64 -0.59 0.31 5.69
CA HIS A 64 -0.21 1.48 6.47
C HIS A 64 0.08 2.68 5.57
N SER A 65 0.72 2.48 4.42
CA SER A 65 0.89 3.55 3.44
C SER A 65 -0.43 4.06 2.87
N CYS A 66 -1.37 3.18 2.55
CA CYS A 66 -2.71 3.59 2.10
C CYS A 66 -3.46 4.37 3.19
N GLN A 67 -3.43 3.90 4.44
CA GLN A 67 -4.03 4.60 5.58
C GLN A 67 -3.37 5.96 5.83
N THR A 68 -2.05 6.04 5.67
CA THR A 68 -1.30 7.29 5.80
C THR A 68 -1.73 8.29 4.72
N MET A 69 -1.98 7.83 3.50
CA MET A 69 -2.55 8.68 2.44
C MET A 69 -3.94 9.25 2.80
N ASP A 70 -4.81 8.47 3.42
CA ASP A 70 -6.11 8.96 3.91
C ASP A 70 -5.93 10.04 4.98
N VAL A 71 -5.01 9.79 5.92
CA VAL A 71 -4.67 10.75 6.98
C VAL A 71 -4.09 12.04 6.39
N ILE A 72 -3.20 11.96 5.41
CA ILE A 72 -2.68 13.13 4.70
C ILE A 72 -3.82 13.94 4.09
N SER A 73 -4.78 13.28 3.44
CA SER A 73 -5.93 13.93 2.82
C SER A 73 -6.78 14.69 3.86
N VAL A 74 -7.03 14.10 5.02
CA VAL A 74 -7.77 14.74 6.13
C VAL A 74 -6.97 15.89 6.75
N LEU A 75 -5.71 15.65 7.11
CA LEU A 75 -4.85 16.63 7.77
C LEU A 75 -4.58 17.84 6.89
N THR A 76 -4.44 17.66 5.58
CA THR A 76 -4.26 18.78 4.64
C THR A 76 -5.44 19.75 4.73
N ARG A 77 -6.68 19.26 4.79
CA ARG A 77 -7.89 20.08 4.92
C ARG A 77 -7.95 20.82 6.24
N GLN A 78 -7.72 20.11 7.34
CA GLN A 78 -7.76 20.68 8.69
C GLN A 78 -6.68 21.75 8.86
N THR A 79 -5.44 21.42 8.47
CA THR A 79 -4.28 22.31 8.66
C THR A 79 -4.44 23.59 7.85
N LEU A 80 -4.85 23.51 6.58
CA LEU A 80 -4.97 24.71 5.73
C LEU A 80 -6.02 25.69 6.26
N SER A 81 -7.12 25.21 6.84
CA SER A 81 -8.15 26.09 7.44
C SER A 81 -7.68 26.86 8.68
N GLN A 82 -6.62 26.40 9.33
CA GLN A 82 -6.11 26.98 10.59
C GLN A 82 -4.75 27.67 10.40
N THR A 83 -4.17 27.57 9.20
CA THR A 83 -2.84 28.09 8.89
C THR A 83 -2.92 29.61 8.73
N PRO A 84 -2.08 30.39 9.44
CA PRO A 84 -1.97 31.83 9.21
C PRO A 84 -1.62 32.16 7.75
N ASP A 85 -2.17 33.26 7.24
CA ASP A 85 -2.04 33.64 5.84
C ASP A 85 -0.59 33.66 5.35
N GLU A 86 0.34 34.17 6.17
CA GLU A 86 1.77 34.26 5.87
C GLU A 86 2.47 32.90 5.68
N HIS A 87 1.85 31.81 6.14
CA HIS A 87 2.40 30.46 6.07
C HIS A 87 1.70 29.56 5.04
N LEU A 88 0.57 29.99 4.48
CA LEU A 88 -0.25 29.16 3.58
C LEU A 88 0.54 28.55 2.41
N THR A 89 1.34 29.34 1.68
CA THR A 89 2.17 28.82 0.57
C THR A 89 3.14 27.73 1.03
N THR A 90 3.74 27.90 2.21
CA THR A 90 4.70 26.93 2.76
C THR A 90 3.98 25.64 3.15
N VAL A 91 2.80 25.75 3.78
CA VAL A 91 2.00 24.59 4.19
C VAL A 91 1.44 23.85 2.97
N ILE A 92 0.96 24.55 1.94
CA ILE A 92 0.53 23.94 0.67
C ILE A 92 1.69 23.17 0.02
N THR A 93 2.89 23.77 -0.01
CA THR A 93 4.09 23.13 -0.56
C THR A 93 4.45 21.88 0.22
N TYR A 94 4.46 21.96 1.56
CA TYR A 94 4.76 20.84 2.44
C TYR A 94 3.82 19.65 2.20
N TRP A 95 2.51 19.89 2.14
CA TRP A 95 1.55 18.83 1.90
C TRP A 95 1.64 18.26 0.48
N SER A 96 1.96 19.10 -0.51
CA SER A 96 2.21 18.67 -1.88
C SER A 96 3.40 17.70 -1.97
N GLU A 97 4.48 18.00 -1.24
CA GLU A 97 5.64 17.10 -1.14
C GLU A 97 5.33 15.84 -0.33
N SER A 98 4.56 15.96 0.74
CA SER A 98 4.25 14.86 1.67
C SER A 98 3.45 13.75 1.00
N TYR A 99 2.36 14.07 0.28
CA TYR A 99 1.55 13.03 -0.36
C TYR A 99 2.33 12.27 -1.44
N LEU A 100 3.21 12.97 -2.18
CA LEU A 100 4.04 12.33 -3.20
C LEU A 100 5.11 11.41 -2.60
N ASN A 101 5.65 11.78 -1.44
CA ASN A 101 6.56 10.90 -0.71
C ASN A 101 5.85 9.63 -0.26
N GLU A 102 4.62 9.73 0.25
CA GLU A 102 3.87 8.56 0.68
C GLU A 102 3.48 7.65 -0.49
N VAL A 103 3.06 8.22 -1.63
CA VAL A 103 2.83 7.45 -2.87
C VAL A 103 4.10 6.69 -3.32
N TYR A 104 5.27 7.32 -3.18
CA TYR A 104 6.54 6.67 -3.48
C TYR A 104 6.89 5.55 -2.50
N ILE A 105 6.62 5.73 -1.20
CA ILE A 105 6.77 4.67 -0.20
C ILE A 105 5.89 3.48 -0.56
N LEU A 106 4.62 3.71 -0.90
CA LEU A 106 3.71 2.64 -1.33
C LEU A 106 4.27 1.88 -2.54
N LYS A 107 4.81 2.56 -3.57
CA LYS A 107 5.44 1.87 -4.71
C LYS A 107 6.49 0.87 -4.23
N LEU A 108 7.39 1.31 -3.35
CA LEU A 108 8.48 0.47 -2.88
C LEU A 108 7.93 -0.73 -2.09
N ARG A 109 6.99 -0.48 -1.16
CA ARG A 109 6.36 -1.52 -0.34
C ARG A 109 5.57 -2.53 -1.16
N LEU A 110 4.78 -2.06 -2.12
CA LEU A 110 3.99 -2.92 -3.00
C LEU A 110 4.89 -3.76 -3.91
N GLY A 111 5.98 -3.16 -4.41
CA GLY A 111 7.01 -3.88 -5.18
C GLY A 111 7.69 -4.97 -4.37
N ASP A 112 8.05 -4.69 -3.12
CA ASP A 112 8.64 -5.67 -2.19
C ASP A 112 7.64 -6.79 -1.86
N PHE A 113 6.38 -6.45 -1.61
CA PHE A 113 5.30 -7.41 -1.35
C PHE A 113 5.11 -8.40 -2.50
N VAL A 114 4.95 -7.89 -3.73
CA VAL A 114 4.80 -8.73 -4.93
C VAL A 114 6.06 -9.56 -5.20
N THR A 115 7.24 -8.97 -5.02
CA THR A 115 8.52 -9.68 -5.20
C THR A 115 8.71 -10.79 -4.17
N TYR A 116 8.28 -10.57 -2.92
CA TYR A 116 8.30 -11.58 -1.88
C TYR A 116 7.38 -12.75 -2.23
N ALA A 117 6.15 -12.47 -2.66
CA ALA A 117 5.20 -13.48 -3.13
C ALA A 117 5.81 -14.31 -4.27
N GLU A 118 6.30 -13.66 -5.33
CA GLU A 118 6.96 -14.34 -6.45
C GLU A 118 8.09 -15.26 -5.98
N ARG A 119 9.00 -14.75 -5.13
CA ARG A 119 10.17 -15.53 -4.68
C ARG A 119 9.80 -16.79 -3.90
N LYS A 120 8.66 -16.79 -3.20
CA LYS A 120 8.19 -17.94 -2.43
C LYS A 120 7.57 -19.01 -3.32
N TYR A 121 6.85 -18.60 -4.37
CA TYR A 121 6.13 -19.51 -5.27
C TYR A 121 6.93 -19.90 -6.52
N LYS A 122 7.93 -19.13 -6.95
CA LYS A 122 8.70 -19.39 -8.18
C LYS A 122 9.49 -20.70 -8.20
N LYS A 123 9.68 -21.33 -7.04
CA LYS A 123 10.35 -22.64 -6.98
C LYS A 123 9.35 -23.77 -7.22
N ASP A 124 8.05 -23.52 -7.05
CA ASP A 124 7.01 -24.52 -7.10
C ASP A 124 6.74 -24.91 -8.54
N LYS A 125 7.05 -26.16 -8.90
CA LYS A 125 7.02 -26.62 -10.30
C LYS A 125 5.65 -26.45 -10.94
N ASP A 126 4.60 -26.51 -10.14
CA ASP A 126 3.22 -26.41 -10.62
C ASP A 126 2.76 -24.95 -10.81
N PHE A 127 3.47 -23.98 -10.21
CA PHE A 127 3.02 -22.58 -10.12
C PHE A 127 4.06 -21.54 -10.52
N ALA A 128 5.30 -21.95 -10.76
CA ALA A 128 6.41 -21.05 -11.02
C ALA A 128 6.17 -20.16 -12.25
N GLU A 129 5.66 -20.73 -13.34
CA GLU A 129 5.43 -19.97 -14.58
C GLU A 129 4.24 -19.00 -14.45
N PRO A 130 3.04 -19.42 -13.99
CA PRO A 130 1.91 -18.50 -13.78
C PRO A 130 2.22 -17.37 -12.80
N ILE A 131 2.84 -17.67 -11.64
CA ILE A 131 3.06 -16.66 -10.59
C ILE A 131 4.08 -15.62 -11.00
N VAL A 132 5.11 -16.00 -11.76
CA VAL A 132 6.11 -15.06 -12.27
C VAL A 132 5.49 -14.11 -13.29
N GLY A 133 4.62 -14.61 -14.17
CA GLY A 133 3.84 -13.79 -15.10
C GLY A 133 2.95 -12.79 -14.35
N ILE A 134 2.11 -13.28 -13.45
CA ILE A 134 1.20 -12.46 -12.64
C ILE A 134 1.97 -11.38 -11.86
N CYS A 135 3.03 -11.75 -11.14
CA CYS A 135 3.81 -10.81 -10.33
C CYS A 135 4.53 -9.76 -11.20
N LYS A 136 4.98 -10.13 -12.40
CA LYS A 136 5.54 -9.19 -13.36
C LYS A 136 4.49 -8.18 -13.81
N ASP A 137 3.32 -8.68 -14.24
CA ASP A 137 2.23 -7.83 -14.73
C ASP A 137 1.72 -6.88 -13.64
N LEU A 138 1.61 -7.35 -12.39
CA LEU A 138 1.25 -6.53 -11.23
C LEU A 138 2.25 -5.39 -10.99
N ARG A 139 3.55 -5.67 -11.04
CA ARG A 139 4.58 -4.62 -10.88
C ARG A 139 4.56 -3.61 -12.02
N GLU A 140 4.43 -4.07 -13.27
CA GLU A 140 4.34 -3.19 -14.44
C GLU A 140 3.08 -2.33 -14.40
N PHE A 141 1.95 -2.91 -13.97
CA PHE A 141 0.70 -2.19 -13.79
C PHE A 141 0.83 -1.12 -12.68
N ALA A 142 1.36 -1.48 -11.51
CA ALA A 142 1.59 -0.54 -10.41
C ALA A 142 2.54 0.60 -10.83
N GLU A 143 3.65 0.27 -11.50
CA GLU A 143 4.59 1.28 -12.01
C GLU A 143 3.90 2.25 -12.96
N LYS A 144 3.10 1.74 -13.90
CA LYS A 144 2.36 2.56 -14.86
C LYS A 144 1.35 3.49 -14.19
N GLN A 145 0.59 3.00 -13.20
CA GLN A 145 -0.40 3.81 -12.50
C GLN A 145 0.25 4.89 -11.61
N LEU A 146 1.39 4.57 -10.99
CA LEU A 146 2.11 5.49 -10.09
C LEU A 146 3.09 6.43 -10.82
N ALA A 147 3.43 6.14 -12.08
CA ALA A 147 4.38 6.92 -12.88
C ALA A 147 4.13 8.44 -12.89
N PRO A 148 2.88 8.97 -13.00
CA PRO A 148 2.65 10.40 -12.97
C PRO A 148 3.08 11.05 -11.65
N PHE A 149 2.78 10.41 -10.52
CA PHE A 149 3.17 10.89 -9.18
C PHE A 149 4.68 10.81 -8.99
N ILE A 150 5.29 9.71 -9.43
CA ILE A 150 6.73 9.47 -9.26
C ILE A 150 7.57 10.40 -10.13
N THR A 151 7.14 10.65 -11.36
CA THR A 151 7.81 11.59 -12.26
C THR A 151 7.80 12.98 -11.62
N THR A 152 6.61 13.42 -11.18
CA THR A 152 6.46 14.69 -10.46
C THR A 152 7.38 14.75 -9.24
N ARG A 153 7.33 13.75 -8.36
CA ARG A 153 8.23 13.66 -7.20
C ARG A 153 9.71 13.71 -7.59
N GLY A 154 10.10 12.96 -8.61
CA GLY A 154 11.49 12.86 -9.07
C GLY A 154 12.03 14.20 -9.54
N GLU A 155 11.24 14.97 -10.29
CA GLU A 155 11.57 16.35 -10.67
C GLU A 155 11.78 17.23 -9.44
N HIS A 156 10.95 17.07 -8.41
CA HIS A 156 11.06 17.86 -7.18
C HIS A 156 12.27 17.54 -6.32
N VAL A 157 12.58 16.24 -6.19
CA VAL A 157 13.68 15.77 -5.35
C VAL A 157 15.03 15.98 -6.04
N HIS A 158 15.11 15.78 -7.36
CA HIS A 158 16.39 15.74 -8.08
C HIS A 158 16.69 16.98 -8.93
N SER A 159 15.68 17.68 -9.44
CA SER A 159 15.90 18.86 -10.28
C SER A 159 15.86 20.13 -9.44
N ARG A 160 14.70 20.48 -8.88
CA ARG A 160 14.46 21.67 -8.05
C ARG A 160 13.22 21.48 -7.18
N ARG A 161 13.18 22.06 -5.98
CA ARG A 161 12.01 21.99 -5.08
C ARG A 161 10.71 22.49 -5.74
N TYR A 162 9.57 21.99 -5.24
CA TYR A 162 8.21 22.27 -5.73
C TYR A 162 7.88 23.73 -5.95
N ARG A 163 8.39 24.59 -5.08
CA ARG A 163 8.28 26.04 -5.17
C ARG A 163 8.87 26.64 -6.46
N SER A 164 9.63 25.90 -7.26
CA SER A 164 10.34 26.42 -8.44
C SER A 164 10.03 25.71 -9.75
N THR A 165 9.27 24.61 -9.70
CA THR A 165 8.98 23.72 -10.84
C THR A 165 7.49 23.64 -11.12
N ASP A 166 6.65 23.71 -10.07
CA ASP A 166 5.22 23.88 -10.25
C ASP A 166 4.91 25.36 -10.53
N PRO A 167 4.33 25.71 -11.70
CA PRO A 167 4.09 27.10 -12.07
C PRO A 167 3.17 27.84 -11.09
N GLU A 168 2.21 27.15 -10.47
CA GLU A 168 1.26 27.77 -9.54
C GLU A 168 1.90 27.98 -8.16
N LEU A 169 2.68 27.02 -7.65
CA LEU A 169 3.43 27.24 -6.40
C LEU A 169 4.58 28.24 -6.57
N ALA A 170 5.22 28.27 -7.74
CA ALA A 170 6.21 29.29 -8.08
C ALA A 170 5.57 30.68 -8.12
N ARG A 171 4.38 30.80 -8.74
CA ARG A 171 3.60 32.03 -8.75
C ARG A 171 3.26 32.48 -7.32
N LEU A 172 2.78 31.58 -6.45
CA LEU A 172 2.53 31.89 -5.05
C LEU A 172 3.80 32.37 -4.32
N GLY A 173 4.93 31.70 -4.55
CA GLY A 173 6.21 32.09 -3.98
C GLY A 173 6.67 33.49 -4.39
N VAL A 174 6.41 33.90 -5.64
CA VAL A 174 6.69 35.26 -6.13
C VAL A 174 5.73 36.28 -5.51
N LEU A 175 4.44 35.97 -5.45
CA LEU A 175 3.44 36.85 -4.84
C LEU A 175 3.74 37.11 -3.36
N ASP A 176 4.14 36.07 -2.61
CA ASP A 176 4.58 36.23 -1.21
C ASP A 176 5.76 37.19 -1.08
N VAL A 177 6.76 37.11 -1.96
CA VAL A 177 7.92 38.01 -1.94
C VAL A 177 7.50 39.44 -2.28
N SER A 178 6.69 39.62 -3.32
CA SER A 178 6.18 40.94 -3.72
C SER A 178 5.38 41.62 -2.59
N ILE A 179 4.53 40.88 -1.90
CA ILE A 179 3.69 41.44 -0.84
C ILE A 179 4.50 41.66 0.44
N ASN A 180 5.22 40.64 0.91
CA ASN A 180 5.85 40.66 2.23
C ASN A 180 7.20 41.40 2.24
N SER A 181 7.96 41.32 1.15
CA SER A 181 9.29 41.94 1.07
C SER A 181 9.30 43.27 0.32
N LEU A 182 8.46 43.41 -0.71
CA LEU A 182 8.41 44.63 -1.53
C LEU A 182 7.24 45.56 -1.18
N GLY A 183 6.33 45.13 -0.29
CA GLY A 183 5.20 45.95 0.17
C GLY A 183 4.09 46.17 -0.86
N GLN A 184 4.03 45.34 -1.92
CA GLN A 184 3.03 45.44 -3.00
C GLN A 184 1.66 44.89 -2.56
N THR A 185 1.03 45.56 -1.59
CA THR A 185 -0.23 45.11 -0.97
C THR A 185 -1.41 45.02 -1.94
N GLU A 186 -1.36 45.71 -3.07
CA GLU A 186 -2.33 45.64 -4.16
C GLU A 186 -2.42 44.26 -4.81
N LEU A 187 -1.40 43.40 -4.65
CA LEU A 187 -1.39 42.04 -5.18
C LEU A 187 -2.09 41.02 -4.28
N LYS A 188 -2.54 41.41 -3.07
CA LYS A 188 -3.23 40.51 -2.14
C LYS A 188 -4.43 39.76 -2.76
N PRO A 189 -5.35 40.42 -3.50
CA PRO A 189 -6.47 39.70 -4.12
C PRO A 189 -6.01 38.59 -5.09
N VAL A 190 -4.94 38.85 -5.85
CA VAL A 190 -4.37 37.88 -6.80
C VAL A 190 -3.72 36.71 -6.07
N ARG A 191 -3.10 36.98 -4.91
CA ARG A 191 -2.55 35.94 -4.03
C ARG A 191 -3.66 35.08 -3.45
N ASP A 192 -4.74 35.68 -2.98
CA ASP A 192 -5.84 34.94 -2.36
C ASP A 192 -6.52 34.00 -3.36
N GLU A 193 -6.74 34.46 -4.59
CA GLU A 193 -7.21 33.62 -5.70
C GLU A 193 -6.27 32.45 -6.00
N ALA A 194 -4.96 32.71 -6.04
CA ALA A 194 -3.95 31.68 -6.28
C ALA A 194 -3.90 30.65 -5.13
N ILE A 195 -4.06 31.09 -3.88
CA ILE A 195 -4.12 30.20 -2.71
C ILE A 195 -5.35 29.30 -2.78
N GLN A 196 -6.52 29.86 -3.13
CA GLN A 196 -7.75 29.08 -3.27
C GLN A 196 -7.59 28.02 -4.37
N ALA A 197 -7.03 28.40 -5.52
CA ALA A 197 -6.78 27.48 -6.63
C ALA A 197 -5.81 26.36 -6.24
N ALA A 198 -4.68 26.70 -5.61
CA ALA A 198 -3.68 25.72 -5.18
C ALA A 198 -4.22 24.78 -4.09
N THR A 199 -5.02 25.30 -3.16
CA THR A 199 -5.68 24.51 -2.12
C THR A 199 -6.68 23.51 -2.72
N ALA A 200 -7.54 23.97 -3.63
CA ALA A 200 -8.50 23.11 -4.32
C ALA A 200 -7.81 22.04 -5.16
N TRP A 201 -6.72 22.40 -5.85
CA TRP A 201 -5.91 21.44 -6.59
C TRP A 201 -5.30 20.38 -5.65
N LEU A 202 -4.72 20.80 -4.54
CA LEU A 202 -4.07 19.91 -3.58
C LEU A 202 -5.06 18.89 -3.01
N PHE A 203 -6.25 19.32 -2.58
CA PHE A 203 -7.30 18.40 -2.11
C PHE A 203 -7.66 17.37 -3.17
N LYS A 204 -7.81 17.79 -4.43
CA LYS A 204 -8.10 16.86 -5.53
C LYS A 204 -6.96 15.87 -5.75
N GLN A 205 -5.70 16.30 -5.62
CA GLN A 205 -4.57 15.38 -5.78
C GLN A 205 -4.44 14.39 -4.62
N THR A 206 -4.62 14.84 -3.37
CA THR A 206 -4.55 13.95 -2.21
C THR A 206 -5.65 12.89 -2.25
N ASP A 207 -6.87 13.26 -2.67
CA ASP A 207 -7.98 12.30 -2.83
C ASP A 207 -7.67 11.27 -3.93
N ARG A 208 -7.27 11.76 -5.12
CA ARG A 208 -6.90 10.89 -6.24
C ARG A 208 -5.76 9.94 -5.87
N ALA A 209 -4.76 10.43 -5.16
CA ALA A 209 -3.63 9.63 -4.73
C ALA A 209 -4.08 8.54 -3.74
N ALA A 210 -4.90 8.87 -2.75
CA ALA A 210 -5.46 7.90 -1.81
C ALA A 210 -6.29 6.81 -2.51
N GLU A 211 -7.21 7.21 -3.41
CA GLU A 211 -8.00 6.27 -4.22
C GLU A 211 -7.11 5.33 -5.06
N THR A 212 -6.08 5.89 -5.70
CA THR A 212 -5.13 5.11 -6.51
C THR A 212 -4.34 4.12 -5.64
N CYS A 213 -3.91 4.55 -4.46
CA CYS A 213 -3.16 3.72 -3.51
C CYS A 213 -3.98 2.51 -3.06
N TRP A 214 -5.20 2.75 -2.60
CA TRP A 214 -6.12 1.67 -2.21
C TRP A 214 -6.46 0.74 -3.37
N ALA A 215 -6.83 1.28 -4.53
CA ALA A 215 -7.17 0.46 -5.69
C ALA A 215 -6.01 -0.45 -6.14
N LEU A 216 -4.77 0.04 -6.09
CA LEU A 216 -3.59 -0.75 -6.42
C LEU A 216 -3.31 -1.83 -5.39
N PHE A 217 -3.40 -1.49 -4.10
CA PHE A 217 -3.16 -2.45 -3.02
C PHE A 217 -4.23 -3.55 -3.01
N ASP A 218 -5.51 -3.18 -3.04
CA ASP A 218 -6.63 -4.12 -3.06
C ASP A 218 -6.59 -5.00 -4.30
N GLY A 219 -6.37 -4.40 -5.48
CA GLY A 219 -6.25 -5.15 -6.73
C GLY A 219 -5.09 -6.15 -6.71
N THR A 220 -3.95 -5.75 -6.13
CA THR A 220 -2.80 -6.65 -5.96
C THR A 220 -3.14 -7.80 -5.02
N CYS A 221 -3.76 -7.52 -3.87
CA CYS A 221 -4.17 -8.53 -2.91
C CYS A 221 -5.19 -9.51 -3.50
N MET A 222 -6.18 -9.01 -4.26
CA MET A 222 -7.16 -9.86 -4.95
C MET A 222 -6.50 -10.79 -5.95
N VAL A 223 -5.65 -10.26 -6.84
CA VAL A 223 -4.97 -11.07 -7.87
C VAL A 223 -4.02 -12.09 -7.23
N LEU A 224 -3.29 -11.72 -6.18
CA LEU A 224 -2.45 -12.66 -5.44
C LEU A 224 -3.29 -13.72 -4.72
N ALA A 225 -4.41 -13.36 -4.11
CA ALA A 225 -5.31 -14.32 -3.47
C ALA A 225 -5.88 -15.32 -4.50
N GLU A 226 -6.34 -14.84 -5.66
CA GLU A 226 -6.82 -15.68 -6.77
C GLU A 226 -5.70 -16.55 -7.36
N GLY A 227 -4.47 -16.04 -7.47
CA GLY A 227 -3.32 -16.80 -7.96
C GLY A 227 -2.76 -17.80 -6.96
N ILE A 228 -2.98 -17.59 -5.66
CA ILE A 228 -2.55 -18.47 -4.57
C ILE A 228 -3.61 -19.56 -4.27
N VAL A 229 -4.85 -19.38 -4.71
CA VAL A 229 -5.96 -20.33 -4.53
C VAL A 229 -6.24 -21.04 -5.86
N THR A 230 -6.00 -22.35 -5.92
CA THR A 230 -6.23 -23.15 -7.13
C THR A 230 -7.72 -23.42 -7.39
N GLU A 231 -8.08 -23.89 -8.60
CA GLU A 231 -9.45 -24.34 -8.96
C GLU A 231 -10.05 -25.43 -8.03
N ASN A 232 -9.22 -26.04 -7.17
CA ASN A 232 -9.61 -27.03 -6.18
C ASN A 232 -9.62 -26.48 -4.73
N ASP A 233 -9.47 -25.16 -4.54
CA ASP A 233 -9.45 -24.47 -3.24
C ASP A 233 -8.31 -24.87 -2.29
N TRP A 234 -7.15 -25.24 -2.86
CA TRP A 234 -5.93 -25.39 -2.06
C TRP A 234 -5.28 -24.02 -1.93
N ILE A 235 -5.09 -23.54 -0.70
CA ILE A 235 -4.10 -22.50 -0.41
C ILE A 235 -2.75 -23.09 -0.80
N ILE A 236 -2.08 -22.53 -1.79
CA ILE A 236 -0.74 -22.96 -2.14
C ILE A 236 0.16 -22.56 -0.97
N VAL A 237 0.51 -23.57 -0.19
CA VAL A 237 1.54 -23.46 0.82
C VAL A 237 2.88 -23.60 0.09
N PRO A 238 3.84 -22.64 0.21
CA PRO A 238 5.09 -22.68 -0.54
C PRO A 238 5.83 -24.03 -0.39
N ILE A 239 6.78 -24.36 -1.29
CA ILE A 239 7.49 -25.67 -1.25
C ILE A 239 8.11 -26.09 0.10
N PRO A 240 8.67 -25.20 0.94
CA PRO A 240 9.20 -25.59 2.24
C PRO A 240 8.22 -26.34 3.15
N PHE A 241 6.94 -26.39 2.76
CA PHE A 241 5.80 -26.95 3.45
C PHE A 241 5.28 -28.23 2.76
N LYS A 242 5.64 -28.47 1.49
CA LYS A 242 5.40 -29.75 0.80
C LYS A 242 6.36 -30.84 1.29
N ASP A 243 7.53 -30.46 1.81
CA ASP A 243 8.64 -31.37 2.12
C ASP A 243 8.58 -32.01 3.53
N ASN A 244 7.66 -31.57 4.41
CA ASN A 244 7.35 -32.29 5.67
C ASN A 244 5.87 -32.13 6.08
N PRO A 245 4.99 -33.08 5.72
CA PRO A 245 3.58 -33.07 6.09
C PRO A 245 3.28 -33.52 7.54
N ASP A 246 4.29 -33.93 8.33
CA ASP A 246 4.09 -34.47 9.69
C ASP A 246 3.25 -33.58 10.63
N PRO A 247 3.35 -32.24 10.60
CA PRO A 247 2.49 -31.38 11.43
C PRO A 247 1.00 -31.48 11.08
N PHE A 248 0.67 -31.87 9.84
CA PHE A 248 -0.71 -32.00 9.35
C PHE A 248 -1.27 -33.43 9.49
N LEU A 249 -0.41 -34.42 9.76
CA LEU A 249 -0.76 -35.83 9.86
C LEU A 249 -0.93 -36.33 11.31
N LYS A 250 -0.39 -35.61 12.30
CA LYS A 250 -0.43 -36.03 13.71
C LYS A 250 -1.84 -36.09 14.30
N ASP A 251 -2.77 -35.30 13.78
CA ASP A 251 -4.17 -35.31 14.26
C ASP A 251 -5.09 -36.25 13.48
N PHE A 252 -4.60 -36.87 12.39
CA PHE A 252 -5.41 -37.81 11.60
C PHE A 252 -5.41 -39.24 12.15
N ASN A 253 -4.41 -39.60 12.97
CA ASN A 253 -4.26 -40.95 13.52
C ASN A 253 -4.69 -41.06 15.00
N ALA A 254 -5.31 -40.03 15.57
CA ALA A 254 -5.78 -40.06 16.96
C ALA A 254 -7.12 -40.79 17.15
N ASP A 255 -7.84 -41.13 16.07
CA ASP A 255 -9.14 -41.81 16.10
C ASP A 255 -9.19 -43.07 15.20
N THR A 256 -8.22 -43.97 15.35
CA THR A 256 -8.35 -45.39 14.93
C THR A 256 -7.91 -46.33 16.04
#